data_AF-A0A2E0GKC8-F1
#
_entry.id   AF-A0A2E0GKC8-F1
#
_cell.length_a   1.000
_cell.length_b   1.000
_cell.length_c   1.000
_cell.angle_alpha   90.00
_cell.angle_beta   90.00
_cell.angle_gamma   90.00
#
_symmetry.space_group_name_H-M   'P 1'
#
loop_
_entity.id
_entity.type
_entity.pdbx_description
1 polymer ?
#
loop_
_entity_poly.entity_id
_entity_poly.type
_entity_poly.pdbx_seq_one_letter_code
_entity_poly.pdbx_strand_id
1 'polypeptide(L)'
;EDKDNSMVLFTLGQRTLHFETYFMPSPEENRQDVFQYLLRKNSKLYGVSFGVGSEEAVYLSGQINSEVISSDTLDWVLGTIYKTVEECFKPALRLGFESRFKNNLTD
;
A
#
# COMPACT_ATOMS: atom_id res chain seq x y z
N GLU A 1 -12.41 -7.99 -7.87
CA GLU A 1 -11.20 -7.46 -8.51
C GLU A 1 -9.98 -7.77 -7.66
N ASP A 2 -8.98 -8.35 -8.29
CA ASP A 2 -7.61 -8.35 -7.81
C ASP A 2 -6.94 -7.06 -8.29
N LYS A 3 -5.82 -6.64 -7.67
CA LYS A 3 -5.10 -5.48 -8.17
C LYS A 3 -4.29 -5.91 -9.38
N ASP A 4 -4.82 -5.68 -10.58
CA ASP A 4 -4.23 -6.16 -11.84
C ASP A 4 -2.77 -5.74 -12.02
N ASN A 5 -2.39 -4.54 -11.57
CA ASN A 5 -1.02 -4.05 -11.62
C ASN A 5 -0.68 -3.17 -10.42
N SER A 6 0.53 -3.31 -9.90
CA SER A 6 1.12 -2.39 -8.92
C SER A 6 2.41 -1.82 -9.46
N MET A 7 2.48 -0.49 -9.55
CA MET A 7 3.70 0.24 -9.88
C MET A 7 4.44 0.60 -8.60
N VAL A 8 5.74 0.35 -8.54
CA VAL A 8 6.61 0.81 -7.46
C VAL A 8 7.53 1.90 -8.02
N LEU A 9 7.43 3.10 -7.46
CA LEU A 9 8.32 4.21 -7.77
C LEU A 9 9.52 4.16 -6.85
N PHE A 10 10.73 4.17 -7.42
CA PHE A 10 11.98 4.29 -6.70
C PHE A 10 12.57 5.68 -6.94
N THR A 11 12.91 6.38 -5.85
CA THR A 11 13.53 7.70 -5.89
C THR A 11 14.86 7.66 -5.15
N LEU A 12 15.96 7.72 -5.90
CA LEU A 12 17.31 7.73 -5.33
C LEU A 12 17.70 9.14 -4.91
N GLY A 13 17.83 9.36 -3.61
CA GLY A 13 18.40 10.56 -3.02
C GLY A 13 19.90 10.44 -2.76
N GLN A 14 20.46 11.40 -2.01
CA GLN A 14 21.88 11.45 -1.69
C GLN A 14 22.35 10.33 -0.73
N ARG A 15 21.49 9.85 0.16
CA ARG A 15 21.83 8.84 1.19
C ARG A 15 20.83 7.70 1.31
N THR A 16 19.72 7.78 0.59
CA THR A 16 18.58 6.89 0.75
C THR A 16 17.94 6.62 -0.60
N LEU A 17 17.43 5.40 -0.76
CA LEU A 17 16.47 5.05 -1.80
C LEU A 17 15.09 5.05 -1.15
N HIS A 18 14.25 6.02 -1.51
CA HIS A 18 12.84 6.01 -1.18
C HIS A 18 12.11 5.12 -2.17
N PHE A 19 11.10 4.40 -1.71
CA PHE A 19 10.22 3.65 -2.57
C PHE A 19 8.79 3.74 -2.11
N GLU A 20 7.87 3.76 -3.07
CA GLU A 20 6.45 3.87 -2.78
C GLU A 20 5.59 3.25 -3.87
N THR A 21 4.38 2.87 -3.48
CA THR A 21 3.33 2.48 -4.41
C THR A 21 2.02 3.14 -4.00
N TYR A 22 1.27 3.61 -4.99
CA TYR A 22 -0.13 3.99 -4.80
C TYR A 22 -0.93 2.75 -4.43
N PHE A 23 -1.59 2.76 -3.28
CA PHE A 23 -2.33 1.62 -2.78
C PHE A 23 -3.81 1.67 -3.22
N MET A 24 -4.53 2.71 -2.80
CA MET A 24 -5.94 2.95 -3.13
C MET A 24 -6.29 4.45 -3.02
N PRO A 25 -7.34 4.94 -3.68
CA PRO A 25 -7.77 6.33 -3.52
C PRO A 25 -8.33 6.54 -2.12
N SER A 26 -8.58 7.80 -1.78
CA SER A 26 -9.30 8.16 -0.56
C SER A 26 -10.58 7.32 -0.42
N PRO A 27 -10.81 6.65 0.72
CA PRO A 27 -12.02 5.86 0.94
C PRO A 27 -13.27 6.74 0.85
N GLU A 28 -14.26 6.31 0.08
CA GLU A 28 -15.56 6.99 -0.05
C GLU A 28 -16.45 6.71 1.16
N GLU A 29 -16.31 5.52 1.76
CA GLU A 29 -17.09 5.01 2.88
C GLU A 29 -16.17 4.53 4.01
N ASN A 30 -16.69 4.46 5.25
CA ASN A 30 -16.02 3.89 6.43
C ASN A 30 -14.55 4.31 6.62
N ARG A 31 -14.22 5.58 6.35
CA ARG A 31 -12.83 6.12 6.34
C ARG A 31 -12.05 5.77 7.61
N GLN A 32 -12.68 5.96 8.77
CA GLN A 32 -12.06 5.69 10.07
C GLN A 32 -11.69 4.20 10.20
N ASP A 33 -12.56 3.30 9.76
CA ASP A 33 -12.32 1.86 9.84
C ASP A 33 -11.22 1.42 8.87
N VAL A 34 -11.17 1.99 7.66
CA VAL A 34 -10.08 1.77 6.71
C VAL A 34 -8.76 2.21 7.31
N PHE A 35 -8.65 3.43 7.84
CA PHE A 35 -7.40 3.92 8.41
C PHE A 35 -7.01 3.15 9.68
N GLN A 36 -7.96 2.78 10.54
CA GLN A 36 -7.68 1.93 11.68
C GLN A 36 -7.16 0.55 11.26
N TYR A 37 -7.75 -0.06 10.23
CA TYR A 37 -7.29 -1.33 9.67
C TYR A 37 -5.83 -1.23 9.18
N LEU A 38 -5.52 -0.20 8.39
CA LEU A 38 -4.18 0.02 7.84
C LEU A 38 -3.14 0.34 8.93
N LEU A 39 -3.49 1.16 9.92
CA LEU A 39 -2.62 1.45 11.06
C LEU A 39 -2.30 0.19 11.88
N ARG A 40 -3.27 -0.72 12.05
CA ARG A 40 -3.03 -2.02 12.69
C ARG A 40 -2.12 -2.92 11.86
N LYS A 41 -2.14 -2.81 10.54
CA LYS A 41 -1.22 -3.55 9.66
C LYS A 41 0.21 -3.06 9.80
N ASN A 42 0.42 -1.74 9.96
CA ASN A 42 1.76 -1.15 10.13
C ASN A 42 2.57 -1.80 11.27
N SER A 43 1.93 -2.25 12.36
CA SER A 43 2.65 -2.88 13.48
C SER A 43 3.30 -4.23 13.13
N LYS A 44 2.97 -4.82 11.98
CA LYS A 44 3.50 -6.10 11.51
C LYS A 44 4.39 -5.96 10.27
N LEU A 45 4.49 -4.76 9.72
CA LEU A 45 5.31 -4.47 8.55
C LEU A 45 6.72 -4.10 8.97
N TYR A 46 7.70 -4.50 8.15
CA TYR A 46 9.11 -4.19 8.38
C TYR A 46 9.63 -3.37 7.20
N GLY A 47 10.19 -2.19 7.49
CA GLY A 47 10.76 -1.28 6.50
C GLY A 47 9.77 -0.68 5.48
N VAL A 48 8.48 -0.99 5.59
CA VAL A 48 7.39 -0.40 4.81
C VAL A 48 6.24 0.00 5.73
N SER A 49 5.45 0.99 5.33
CA SER A 49 4.30 1.45 6.10
C SER A 49 3.23 2.08 5.20
N PHE A 50 1.98 1.93 5.60
CA PHE A 50 0.86 2.68 5.05
C PHE A 50 0.90 4.12 5.54
N GLY A 51 0.71 5.05 4.61
CA GLY A 51 0.59 6.48 4.86
C GLY A 51 -0.51 7.12 4.02
N VAL A 52 -0.95 8.31 4.42
CA VAL A 52 -1.95 9.11 3.70
C VAL A 52 -1.22 10.23 2.97
N GLY A 53 -1.41 10.28 1.64
CA GLY A 53 -0.82 11.28 0.76
C GLY A 53 -1.80 12.39 0.38
N SER A 54 -1.53 13.04 -0.75
CA SER A 54 -2.43 14.05 -1.33
C SER A 54 -3.81 13.47 -1.65
N GLU A 55 -4.84 14.32 -1.54
CA GLU A 55 -6.24 13.92 -1.76
C GLU A 55 -6.67 12.75 -0.87
N GLU A 56 -6.01 12.57 0.27
CA GLU A 56 -6.22 11.48 1.23
C GLU A 56 -6.09 10.07 0.63
N ALA A 57 -5.40 9.96 -0.51
CA ALA A 57 -5.04 8.67 -1.10
C ALA A 57 -4.07 7.92 -0.19
N VAL A 58 -4.17 6.59 -0.21
CA VAL A 58 -3.31 5.73 0.61
C VAL A 58 -2.12 5.27 -0.22
N TYR A 59 -0.95 5.35 0.38
CA TYR A 59 0.32 4.86 -0.18
C TYR A 59 0.92 3.82 0.75
N LEU A 60 1.66 2.88 0.16
CA LEU A 60 2.57 2.00 0.89
C LEU A 60 3.99 2.42 0.52
N SER A 61 4.79 2.82 1.50
CA SER A 61 6.11 3.42 1.27
C SER A 61 7.13 3.03 2.32
N GLY A 62 8.41 3.21 1.98
CA GLY A 62 9.54 2.98 2.85
C GLY A 62 10.82 3.55 2.27
N GLN A 63 11.92 3.39 3.01
CA GLN A 63 13.23 3.84 2.57
C GLN A 63 14.33 2.92 3.10
N ILE A 64 15.39 2.78 2.32
CA ILE A 64 16.63 2.09 2.70
C ILE A 64 17.82 3.03 2.50
N ASN A 65 18.91 2.77 3.23
CA ASN A 65 20.18 3.46 2.99
C ASN A 65 20.71 3.12 1.59
N SER A 66 21.27 4.10 0.88
CA SER A 66 21.86 3.87 -0.44
C SER A 66 23.01 2.85 -0.44
N GLU A 67 23.70 2.68 0.68
CA GLU A 67 24.82 1.73 0.84
C GLU A 67 24.37 0.26 0.81
N VAL A 68 23.10 -0.03 1.10
CA VAL A 68 22.57 -1.41 1.12
C VAL A 68 21.84 -1.79 -0.18
N ILE A 69 21.84 -0.92 -1.18
CA ILE A 69 21.19 -1.21 -2.46
C ILE A 69 21.92 -2.36 -3.15
N SER A 70 21.18 -3.44 -3.35
CA SER A 70 21.62 -4.67 -4.01
C SER A 70 20.41 -5.34 -4.65
N SER A 71 20.63 -6.30 -5.55
CA SER A 71 19.55 -7.10 -6.13
C SER A 71 18.68 -7.76 -5.05
N ASP A 72 19.31 -8.32 -4.01
CA ASP A 72 18.60 -8.99 -2.91
C ASP A 72 17.74 -8.01 -2.10
N THR A 73 18.25 -6.79 -1.86
CA THR A 73 17.48 -5.78 -1.11
C THR A 73 16.33 -5.22 -1.95
N LEU A 74 16.52 -5.07 -3.26
CA LEU A 74 15.44 -4.65 -4.18
C LEU A 74 14.37 -5.75 -4.32
N ASP A 75 14.77 -7.02 -4.41
CA ASP A 75 13.86 -8.16 -4.41
C ASP A 75 13.03 -8.20 -3.11
N TRP A 76 13.69 -8.00 -1.97
CA TRP A 76 13.01 -7.90 -0.68
C TRP A 76 11.99 -6.74 -0.64
N VAL A 77 12.34 -5.55 -1.15
CA VAL A 77 11.42 -4.41 -1.22
C VAL A 77 10.20 -4.76 -2.09
N LEU A 78 10.42 -5.26 -3.30
CA LEU A 78 9.35 -5.60 -4.24
C LEU A 78 8.45 -6.71 -3.70
N GLY A 79 9.04 -7.78 -3.16
CA GLY A 79 8.30 -8.88 -2.55
C GLY A 79 7.49 -8.45 -1.33
N THR A 80 8.04 -7.56 -0.50
CA THR A 80 7.33 -7.02 0.67
C THR A 80 6.14 -6.15 0.23
N ILE A 81 6.32 -5.28 -0.76
CA ILE A 81 5.23 -4.47 -1.32
C ILE A 81 4.15 -5.36 -1.92
N TYR A 82 4.53 -6.28 -2.81
CA TYR A 82 3.60 -7.20 -3.48
C TYR A 82 2.75 -7.97 -2.47
N LYS A 83 3.40 -8.63 -1.50
CA LYS A 83 2.70 -9.40 -0.47
C LYS A 83 1.76 -8.52 0.36
N THR A 84 2.21 -7.33 0.75
CA THR A 84 1.39 -6.41 1.56
C THR A 84 0.17 -5.93 0.79
N VAL A 85 0.33 -5.63 -0.49
CA VAL A 85 -0.76 -5.26 -1.39
C VAL A 85 -1.78 -6.40 -1.49
N GLU A 86 -1.33 -7.61 -1.82
CA GLU A 86 -2.20 -8.79 -1.96
C GLU A 86 -3.02 -9.07 -0.69
N GLU A 87 -2.37 -8.98 0.48
CA GLU A 87 -3.03 -9.26 1.76
C GLU A 87 -4.02 -8.18 2.19
N CYS A 88 -3.75 -6.91 1.86
CA CYS A 88 -4.46 -5.78 2.45
C CYS A 88 -5.46 -5.12 1.49
N PHE A 89 -5.28 -5.25 0.17
CA PHE A 89 -6.05 -4.49 -0.82
C PHE A 89 -7.54 -4.84 -0.79
N LYS A 90 -7.91 -6.11 -0.96
CA LYS A 90 -9.32 -6.52 -0.95
C LYS A 90 -10.07 -6.15 0.33
N PRO A 91 -9.53 -6.41 1.54
CA PRO A 91 -10.18 -5.98 2.78
C PRO A 91 -10.36 -4.47 2.86
N ALA A 92 -9.33 -3.68 2.53
CA ALA A 92 -9.41 -2.22 2.58
C ALA A 92 -10.41 -1.65 1.56
N LEU A 93 -10.44 -2.22 0.35
CA LEU A 93 -11.36 -1.84 -0.72
C LEU A 93 -12.81 -2.13 -0.32
N ARG A 94 -13.08 -3.31 0.25
CA ARG A 94 -14.42 -3.68 0.75
C ARG A 94 -14.91 -2.76 1.87
N LEU A 95 -14.02 -2.35 2.77
CA LEU A 95 -14.35 -1.39 3.83
C LEU A 95 -14.63 -0.01 3.23
N GLY A 96 -13.77 0.46 2.32
CA GLY A 96 -13.76 1.84 1.83
C GLY A 96 -14.73 2.18 0.70
N PHE A 97 -15.29 1.16 0.03
CA PHE A 97 -16.17 1.31 -1.14
C PHE A 97 -17.32 0.29 -1.09
N GLU A 98 -17.86 0.04 0.10
CA GLU A 98 -18.85 -1.00 0.38
C GLU A 98 -20.05 -0.99 -0.60
N SER A 99 -20.57 0.19 -0.93
CA SER A 99 -21.67 0.39 -1.88
C SER A 99 -21.37 -0.17 -3.28
N ARG A 100 -20.12 -0.05 -3.75
CA ARG A 100 -19.68 -0.57 -5.06
C ARG A 100 -19.65 -2.10 -5.10
N PHE A 101 -19.52 -2.76 -3.95
CA PHE A 101 -19.56 -4.22 -3.86
C PHE A 101 -20.96 -4.79 -3.67
N LYS A 102 -21.89 -4.02 -3.11
CA LYS A 102 -23.29 -4.45 -2.92
C LYS A 102 -24.05 -4.60 -4.24
N ASN A 103 -23.79 -3.76 -5.23
CA ASN A 103 -24.45 -3.86 -6.54
C ASN A 103 -24.05 -5.11 -7.35
N ASN A 104 -22.87 -5.69 -7.09
CA ASN A 104 -22.40 -6.90 -7.78
C ASN A 104 -23.03 -8.21 -7.26
N LEU A 105 -23.92 -8.16 -6.26
CA LEU A 105 -24.64 -9.32 -5.72
C LEU A 105 -26.10 -9.42 -6.21
N THR A 106 -26.53 -8.46 -7.04
CA THR A 106 -27.88 -8.39 -7.61
C THR A 106 -27.95 -8.72 -9.11
N ASP A 107 -26.83 -9.06 -9.75
CA ASP A 107 -26.74 -9.54 -11.13
C ASP A 107 -26.23 -10.98 -11.20
#